data_AF-A0A9W4SNM4-F1
#
_entry.id   AF-A0A9W4SNM4-F1
#
_cell.length_a   1.000
_cell.length_b   1.000
_cell.length_c   1.000
_cell.angle_alpha   90.00
_cell.angle_beta   90.00
_cell.angle_gamma   90.00
#
_symmetry.space_group_name_H-M   'P 1'
#
loop_
_entity.id
_entity.type
_entity.pdbx_description
1 polymer ?
#
loop_
_entity_poly.entity_id
_entity_poly.type
_entity_poly.pdbx_seq_one_letter_code
_entity_poly.pdbx_strand_id
1 'polypeptide(L)'
;MKFLPILTVCLILIIAIVQAVPITKRALGSKVGTLGVSFEDSYKKFNGQVKAANKKFEKKIALFNKVIPDAAKDDHTDAKTTKWLLDWNAKYEKIVGDLEVTSKKLDKSIATLGKHLKQ
;
A
#
# COMPACT_ATOMS: atom_id res chain seq x y z
N MET A 1 11.96 35.30 -38.88
CA MET A 1 12.73 34.19 -38.24
C MET A 1 14.01 34.72 -37.60
N LYS A 2 14.01 35.15 -36.33
CA LYS A 2 15.23 35.48 -35.54
C LYS A 2 15.06 35.25 -34.01
N PHE A 3 14.09 34.43 -33.58
CA PHE A 3 13.81 34.21 -32.15
C PHE A 3 14.39 32.92 -31.57
N LEU A 4 14.85 31.98 -32.41
CA LEU A 4 15.45 30.74 -31.92
C LEU A 4 16.80 30.91 -31.20
N PRO A 5 17.76 31.72 -31.66
CA PRO A 5 19.10 31.70 -31.05
C PRO A 5 19.14 32.33 -29.66
N ILE A 6 18.24 33.28 -29.36
CA ILE A 6 18.13 33.92 -28.04
C ILE A 6 17.56 32.93 -27.01
N LEU A 7 16.60 32.10 -27.41
CA LEU A 7 16.00 31.10 -26.55
C LEU A 7 17.02 30.03 -26.12
N THR A 8 17.90 29.63 -27.06
CA THR A 8 18.94 28.63 -26.79
C THR A 8 19.99 29.17 -25.81
N VAL A 9 20.39 30.44 -25.91
CA VAL A 9 21.34 31.06 -24.97
C VAL A 9 20.73 31.23 -23.58
N CYS A 10 19.44 31.59 -23.49
CA CYS A 10 18.73 31.65 -22.21
C CYS A 10 18.64 30.29 -21.52
N LEU A 11 18.41 29.20 -22.27
CA LEU A 11 18.36 27.84 -21.71
C LEU A 11 19.70 27.38 -21.15
N ILE A 12 20.82 27.73 -21.80
CA ILE A 12 22.16 27.33 -21.34
C ILE A 12 22.53 28.06 -20.04
N LEU A 13 22.14 29.34 -19.90
CA LEU A 13 22.37 30.11 -18.67
C LEU A 13 21.57 29.60 -17.47
N ILE A 14 20.35 29.08 -17.68
CA ILE A 14 19.53 28.48 -16.60
C ILE A 14 20.18 27.21 -16.05
N ILE A 15 20.79 26.39 -16.92
CA ILE A 15 21.46 25.14 -16.52
C ILE A 15 22.72 25.43 -15.68
N ALA A 16 23.45 26.50 -16.00
CA ALA A 16 24.64 26.89 -15.23
C ALA A 16 24.31 27.41 -13.82
N ILE A 17 23.20 28.13 -13.64
CA ILE A 17 22.79 28.66 -12.33
C ILE A 17 22.29 27.53 -11.40
N VAL A 18 21.70 26.47 -11.95
CA VAL A 18 21.26 25.29 -11.17
C VAL A 18 22.43 24.52 -10.55
N GLN A 19 23.63 24.57 -11.14
CA GLN A 19 24.80 23.83 -10.66
C GLN A 19 25.65 24.59 -9.63
N ALA A 20 25.38 25.88 -9.42
CA ALA A 20 26.13 26.73 -8.48
C ALA A 20 25.39 26.98 -7.16
N VAL A 21 24.15 26.51 -7.00
CA VAL A 21 23.46 26.60 -5.71
C VAL A 21 23.95 25.42 -4.86
N PRO A 22 24.65 25.65 -3.74
CA PRO A 22 25.00 24.57 -2.84
C PRO A 22 23.68 23.90 -2.44
N ILE A 23 23.58 22.58 -2.65
CA ILE A 23 22.45 21.73 -2.26
C ILE A 23 22.42 21.69 -0.72
N THR A 24 22.11 22.80 -0.10
CA THR A 24 21.53 22.83 1.23
C THR A 24 20.16 22.19 1.04
N LYS A 25 19.95 21.00 1.63
CA LYS A 25 18.63 20.39 1.72
C LYS A 25 17.66 21.49 2.16
N ARG A 26 16.82 22.00 1.25
CA ARG A 26 15.79 22.96 1.64
C ARG A 26 14.88 22.22 2.60
N ALA A 27 14.82 22.68 3.85
CA ALA A 27 13.88 22.20 4.83
C ALA A 27 12.47 22.22 4.21
N LEU A 28 11.67 21.19 4.48
CA LEU A 28 10.27 21.15 4.03
C LEU A 28 9.56 22.45 4.43
N GLY A 29 8.88 23.08 3.46
CA GLY A 29 8.03 24.23 3.77
C GLY A 29 6.97 23.84 4.80
N SER A 30 6.71 24.70 5.79
CA SER A 30 5.85 24.39 6.96
C SER A 30 4.48 23.83 6.59
N LYS A 31 3.84 24.35 5.53
CA LYS A 31 2.56 23.84 5.01
C LYS A 31 2.69 22.43 4.41
N VAL A 32 3.76 22.15 3.69
CA VAL A 32 4.01 20.84 3.07
C VAL A 32 4.30 19.80 4.15
N GLY A 33 5.10 20.15 5.16
CA GLY A 33 5.34 19.29 6.32
C GLY A 33 4.05 18.95 7.08
N THR A 34 3.23 19.96 7.39
CA THR A 34 1.96 19.78 8.11
C THR A 34 0.98 18.89 7.34
N LEU A 35 0.76 19.17 6.05
CA LEU A 35 -0.12 18.36 5.21
C LEU A 35 0.43 16.95 5.02
N GLY A 36 1.74 16.81 4.83
CA GLY A 36 2.41 15.52 4.71
C GLY A 36 2.19 14.63 5.92
N VAL A 37 2.33 15.17 7.14
CA VAL A 37 2.06 14.42 8.39
C VAL A 37 0.59 14.01 8.46
N SER A 38 -0.35 14.90 8.10
CA SER A 38 -1.78 14.56 8.07
C SER A 38 -2.11 13.42 7.10
N PHE A 39 -1.44 13.38 5.93
CA PHE A 39 -1.59 12.28 4.99
C PHE A 39 -0.93 10.99 5.50
N GLU A 40 0.26 11.07 6.10
CA GLU A 40 0.94 9.93 6.72
C GLU A 40 0.02 9.25 7.74
N ASP A 41 -0.59 10.03 8.64
CA ASP A 41 -1.50 9.50 9.67
C ASP A 41 -2.77 8.91 9.08
N SER A 42 -3.32 9.53 8.02
CA SER A 42 -4.47 8.98 7.30
C SER A 42 -4.14 7.63 6.65
N TYR A 43 -2.96 7.51 6.02
CA TYR A 43 -2.51 6.25 5.43
C TYR A 43 -2.27 5.18 6.49
N LYS A 44 -1.68 5.52 7.65
CA LYS A 44 -1.56 4.58 8.79
C LYS A 44 -2.92 4.08 9.24
N LYS A 45 -3.90 4.97 9.38
CA LYS A 45 -5.27 4.62 9.79
C LYS A 45 -5.91 3.66 8.80
N PHE A 46 -5.88 3.97 7.51
CA PHE A 46 -6.47 3.10 6.47
C PHE A 46 -5.77 1.75 6.38
N ASN A 47 -4.43 1.71 6.42
CA ASN A 47 -3.70 0.45 6.42
C ASN A 47 -3.99 -0.38 7.69
N GLY A 48 -4.16 0.27 8.83
CA GLY A 48 -4.60 -0.37 10.07
C GLY A 48 -5.98 -1.02 9.95
N GLN A 49 -6.94 -0.35 9.30
CA GLN A 49 -8.27 -0.92 9.03
C GLN A 49 -8.20 -2.13 8.10
N VAL A 50 -7.38 -2.10 7.05
CA VAL A 50 -7.14 -3.24 6.15
C VAL A 50 -6.61 -4.45 6.94
N LYS A 51 -5.61 -4.26 7.81
CA LYS A 51 -5.08 -5.35 8.67
C LYS A 51 -6.13 -5.92 9.61
N ALA A 52 -6.95 -5.07 10.21
CA ALA A 52 -8.03 -5.49 11.09
C ALA A 52 -9.07 -6.33 10.33
N ALA A 53 -9.40 -5.94 9.09
CA ALA A 53 -10.26 -6.73 8.22
C ALA A 53 -9.60 -8.06 7.83
N ASN A 54 -8.31 -8.06 7.47
CA ASN A 54 -7.56 -9.27 7.14
C ASN A 54 -7.66 -10.33 8.24
N LYS A 55 -7.41 -9.93 9.49
CA LYS A 55 -7.54 -10.81 10.66
C LYS A 55 -8.95 -11.38 10.85
N LYS A 56 -9.99 -10.63 10.47
CA LYS A 56 -11.37 -11.14 10.52
C LYS A 56 -11.58 -12.20 9.44
N PHE A 57 -11.06 -12.00 8.24
CA PHE A 57 -11.11 -13.00 7.17
C PHE A 57 -10.34 -14.27 7.55
N GLU A 58 -9.12 -14.17 8.07
CA GLU A 58 -8.33 -15.31 8.55
C GLU A 58 -9.12 -16.18 9.55
N LYS A 59 -9.77 -15.55 10.52
CA LYS A 59 -10.63 -16.26 11.50
C LYS A 59 -11.81 -16.96 10.83
N LYS A 60 -12.45 -16.31 9.85
CA LYS A 60 -13.59 -16.89 9.12
C LYS A 60 -13.16 -18.03 8.21
N ILE A 61 -12.01 -17.93 7.55
CA ILE A 61 -11.39 -19.00 6.75
C ILE A 61 -11.10 -20.22 7.63
N ALA A 62 -10.46 -20.02 8.77
CA ALA A 62 -10.15 -21.11 9.70
C ALA A 62 -11.43 -21.78 10.23
N LEU A 63 -12.45 -20.97 10.57
CA LEU A 63 -13.75 -21.49 11.00
C LEU A 63 -14.46 -22.25 9.88
N PHE A 64 -14.43 -21.73 8.64
CA PHE A 64 -15.01 -22.39 7.48
C PHE A 64 -14.39 -23.77 7.25
N ASN A 65 -13.05 -23.85 7.23
CA ASN A 65 -12.33 -25.11 7.05
C ASN A 65 -12.62 -26.13 8.16
N LYS A 66 -12.94 -25.65 9.37
CA LYS A 66 -13.30 -26.51 10.50
C LYS A 66 -14.75 -26.99 10.44
N VAL A 67 -15.71 -26.10 10.14
CA VAL A 67 -17.15 -26.37 10.32
C VAL A 67 -17.79 -26.98 9.08
N ILE A 68 -17.36 -26.61 7.87
CA ILE A 68 -17.95 -27.11 6.62
C ILE A 68 -17.85 -28.64 6.49
N PRO A 69 -16.74 -29.31 6.83
CA PRO A 69 -16.68 -30.76 6.75
C PRO A 69 -17.68 -31.47 7.67
N ASP A 70 -17.94 -30.91 8.85
CA ASP A 70 -18.87 -31.50 9.81
C ASP A 70 -20.32 -31.26 9.38
N ALA A 71 -20.66 -30.03 8.97
CA ALA A 71 -21.97 -29.71 8.41
C ALA A 71 -22.28 -30.56 7.16
N ALA A 72 -21.28 -30.77 6.29
CA ALA A 72 -21.44 -31.61 5.11
C ALA A 72 -21.74 -33.08 5.46
N LYS A 73 -21.18 -33.60 6.55
CA LYS A 73 -21.50 -34.96 7.04
C LYS A 73 -22.93 -35.03 7.55
N ASP A 74 -23.34 -34.03 8.34
CA ASP A 74 -24.68 -33.96 8.93
C ASP A 74 -25.76 -33.86 7.84
N ASP A 75 -25.50 -33.10 6.78
CA ASP A 75 -26.43 -32.91 5.65
C ASP A 75 -26.30 -34.00 4.55
N HIS A 76 -25.46 -35.02 4.75
CA HIS A 76 -25.12 -36.03 3.73
C HIS A 76 -24.70 -35.42 2.37
N THR A 77 -24.02 -34.27 2.41
CA THR A 77 -23.50 -33.60 1.22
C THR A 77 -22.41 -34.45 0.57
N ASP A 78 -22.44 -34.54 -0.77
CA ASP A 78 -21.47 -35.34 -1.49
C ASP A 78 -20.03 -34.83 -1.30
N ALA A 79 -19.08 -35.76 -1.34
CA ALA A 79 -17.67 -35.45 -1.11
C ALA A 79 -17.07 -34.48 -2.15
N LYS A 80 -17.62 -34.47 -3.38
CA LYS A 80 -17.12 -33.60 -4.46
C LYS A 80 -17.52 -32.14 -4.20
N THR A 81 -18.76 -31.90 -3.78
CA THR A 81 -19.25 -30.57 -3.40
C THR A 81 -18.50 -30.04 -2.17
N THR A 82 -18.33 -30.88 -1.15
CA THR A 82 -17.57 -30.51 0.05
C THR A 82 -16.12 -30.15 -0.28
N LYS A 83 -15.46 -30.96 -1.12
CA LYS A 83 -14.10 -30.68 -1.60
C LYS A 83 -14.04 -29.36 -2.38
N TRP A 84 -15.00 -29.11 -3.27
CA TRP A 84 -15.06 -27.87 -4.04
C TRP A 84 -15.15 -26.63 -3.13
N LEU A 85 -15.96 -26.70 -2.07
CA LEU A 85 -16.07 -25.61 -1.08
C LEU A 85 -14.75 -25.34 -0.36
N LEU A 86 -14.04 -26.39 0.05
CA LEU A 86 -12.73 -26.27 0.70
C LEU A 86 -11.67 -25.73 -0.26
N ASP A 87 -11.65 -26.20 -1.51
CA ASP A 87 -10.76 -25.70 -2.56
C ASP A 87 -11.02 -24.23 -2.90
N TRP A 88 -12.30 -23.82 -2.91
CA TRP A 88 -12.69 -22.42 -3.08
C TRP A 88 -12.18 -21.56 -1.92
N ASN A 89 -12.36 -22.01 -0.68
CA ASN A 89 -11.89 -21.27 0.50
C ASN A 89 -10.37 -21.20 0.57
N ALA A 90 -9.64 -22.24 0.14
CA ALA A 90 -8.17 -22.22 0.02
C ALA A 90 -7.68 -21.18 -1.00
N LYS A 91 -8.38 -21.02 -2.13
CA LYS A 91 -8.08 -19.93 -3.09
C LYS A 91 -8.33 -18.56 -2.47
N TYR A 92 -9.41 -18.43 -1.70
CA TYR A 92 -9.73 -17.20 -0.99
C TYR A 92 -8.69 -16.86 0.09
N GLU A 93 -8.21 -17.87 0.83
CA GLU A 93 -7.11 -17.73 1.80
C GLU A 93 -5.85 -17.14 1.18
N LYS A 94 -5.48 -17.59 -0.03
CA LYS A 94 -4.34 -17.02 -0.75
C LYS A 94 -4.50 -15.53 -1.03
N ILE A 95 -5.70 -15.09 -1.44
CA ILE A 95 -6.00 -13.67 -1.70
C ILE A 95 -5.87 -12.84 -0.40
N VAL A 96 -6.35 -13.38 0.73
CA VAL A 96 -6.21 -12.76 2.05
C VAL A 96 -4.75 -12.69 2.49
N GLY A 97 -3.95 -13.71 2.19
CA GLY A 97 -2.49 -13.69 2.39
C GLY A 97 -1.80 -12.59 1.56
N ASP A 98 -2.16 -12.45 0.29
CA ASP A 98 -1.61 -11.40 -0.59
C ASP A 98 -1.98 -9.98 -0.10
N LEU A 99 -3.19 -9.82 0.44
CA LEU A 99 -3.62 -8.57 1.08
C LEU A 99 -2.77 -8.25 2.32
N GLU A 100 -2.45 -9.24 3.15
CA GLU A 100 -1.57 -9.07 4.31
C GLU A 100 -0.16 -8.62 3.88
N VAL A 101 0.42 -9.29 2.89
CA VAL A 101 1.74 -8.95 2.34
C VAL A 101 1.74 -7.53 1.77
N THR A 102 0.69 -7.15 1.05
CA THR A 102 0.53 -5.81 0.49
C THR A 102 0.42 -4.76 1.59
N SER A 103 -0.34 -5.04 2.65
CA SER A 103 -0.45 -4.16 3.81
C SER A 103 0.90 -3.97 4.54
N LYS A 104 1.71 -5.02 4.66
CA LYS A 104 3.09 -4.93 5.20
C LYS A 104 4.00 -4.07 4.31
N LYS A 105 3.84 -4.12 2.99
CA LYS A 105 4.57 -3.23 2.07
C LYS A 105 4.14 -1.77 2.25
N LEU A 106 2.84 -1.52 2.42
CA LEU A 106 2.32 -0.18 2.69
C LEU A 106 2.89 0.41 3.98
N ASP A 107 3.03 -0.36 5.07
CA ASP A 107 3.69 0.13 6.29
C ASP A 107 5.11 0.64 6.01
N LYS A 108 5.89 -0.11 5.22
CA LYS A 108 7.27 0.27 4.89
C LYS A 108 7.28 1.58 4.10
N SER A 109 6.41 1.73 3.12
CA SER A 109 6.28 2.96 2.33
C SER A 109 5.86 4.15 3.19
N ILE A 110 4.89 3.96 4.09
CA ILE A 110 4.44 4.99 5.03
C ILE A 110 5.56 5.37 6.01
N ALA A 111 6.33 4.40 6.52
CA ALA A 111 7.47 4.66 7.38
C ALA A 111 8.57 5.45 6.65
N THR A 112 8.81 5.15 5.37
CA THR A 112 9.72 5.94 4.52
C THR A 112 9.23 7.36 4.35
N LEU A 113 7.93 7.58 4.08
CA LEU A 113 7.33 8.91 4.03
C LEU A 113 7.59 9.68 5.34
N GLY A 114 7.32 9.05 6.50
CA GLY A 114 7.55 9.68 7.80
C GLY A 114 9.03 10.04 8.06
N LYS A 115 9.98 9.29 7.52
CA LYS A 115 11.42 9.65 7.58
C LYS A 115 11.75 10.88 6.75
N HIS A 116 11.07 11.10 5.63
CA HIS A 116 11.27 12.28 4.77
C HIS A 116 10.58 13.52 5.32
N LEU A 117 9.44 13.37 5.99
CA LEU A 117 8.69 14.48 6.58
C LEU A 117 9.32 15.05 7.86
N LYS A 118 10.16 14.26 8.54
CA LYS A 118 10.87 14.64 9.78
C LYS A 118 12.32 15.11 9.55
N GLN A 119 12.77 15.20 8.29
CA GLN A 119 14.06 15.78 7.88
C GLN A 119 13.90 17.26 7.54
#